data_AF-A0A6M0CA09-F1
#
_entry.id   AF-A0A6M0CA09-F1
#
_cell.length_a   1.000
_cell.length_b   1.000
_cell.length_c   1.000
_cell.angle_alpha   90.00
_cell.angle_beta   90.00
_cell.angle_gamma   90.00
#
_symmetry.space_group_name_H-M   'P 1'
#
loop_
_entity.id
_entity.type
_entity.pdbx_description
1 polymer ?
#
loop_
_entity_poly.entity_id
_entity_poly.type
_entity_poly.pdbx_seq_one_letter_code
_entity_poly.pdbx_strand_id
1 'polypeptide(L)' 'MSKLTPTEEVVKDALQALEKNQSNAVTGGFLNQVIVNLSRFFPRETLVGVVEKVFGSIKQNK' A
#
# COMPACT_ATOMS: atom_id res chain seq x y z
N MET A 1 3.97 -17.37 1.90
CA MET A 1 2.81 -17.08 1.04
C MET A 1 2.13 -15.86 1.61
N SER A 2 2.14 -14.71 0.92
CA SER A 2 1.49 -13.49 1.45
C SER A 2 -0.02 -13.74 1.58
N LYS A 3 -0.59 -13.43 2.74
CA LYS A 3 -2.04 -13.49 2.95
C LYS A 3 -2.71 -12.47 2.02
N LEU A 4 -3.43 -12.95 1.01
CA LEU A 4 -4.21 -12.10 0.11
C LEU A 4 -5.48 -11.65 0.81
N THR A 5 -5.95 -10.45 0.47
CA THR A 5 -7.24 -9.94 0.94
C THR A 5 -8.37 -10.83 0.38
N PRO A 6 -9.33 -11.28 1.21
CA PRO A 6 -10.47 -12.07 0.74
C PRO A 6 -11.28 -11.31 -0.30
N THR A 7 -11.82 -12.03 -1.28
CA THR A 7 -12.65 -11.44 -2.35
C THR A 7 -13.86 -10.68 -1.82
N GLU A 8 -14.50 -11.20 -0.76
CA GLU A 8 -15.64 -10.54 -0.11
C GLU A 8 -15.29 -9.14 0.40
N GLU A 9 -14.12 -9.00 1.05
CA GLU A 9 -13.63 -7.72 1.55
C GLU A 9 -13.37 -6.75 0.40
N VAL A 10 -12.77 -7.22 -0.69
CA VAL A 10 -12.52 -6.40 -1.90
C VAL A 10 -13.82 -5.87 -2.51
N VAL A 11 -14.84 -6.72 -2.64
CA VAL A 11 -16.14 -6.33 -3.20
C VAL A 11 -16.84 -5.32 -2.28
N LYS A 12 -16.83 -5.57 -0.97
CA LYS A 12 -17.42 -4.67 0.02
C LYS A 12 -16.78 -3.28 -0.01
N ASP A 13 -15.45 -3.21 -0.03
CA ASP A 13 -14.70 -1.96 -0.09
C ASP A 13 -15.00 -1.18 -1.39
N ALA A 14 -15.09 -1.89 -2.52
CA ALA A 14 -15.42 -1.28 -3.80
C ALA A 14 -16.84 -0.68 -3.82
N LEU A 15 -17.84 -1.40 -3.30
CA LEU A 15 -19.21 -0.90 -3.20
C LEU A 15 -19.30 0.32 -2.27
N GLN A 16 -18.62 0.30 -1.11
CA GLN A 16 -18.58 1.45 -0.21
C GLN A 16 -17.89 2.67 -0.83
N ALA A 17 -16.83 2.47 -1.61
CA ALA A 17 -16.18 3.55 -2.35
C ALA A 17 -17.13 4.17 -3.39
N LEU A 18 -17.88 3.33 -4.10
CA LEU A 18 -18.88 3.76 -5.08
C LEU A 18 -20.00 4.59 -4.43
N GLU A 19 -20.56 4.13 -3.31
CA GLU A 19 -21.57 4.87 -2.53
C GLU A 19 -21.07 6.26 -2.08
N LYS A 20 -19.77 6.37 -1.80
CA LYS A 20 -19.11 7.61 -1.39
C LYS A 20 -18.64 8.48 -2.56
N ASN A 21 -18.98 8.14 -3.81
CA ASN A 21 -18.49 8.79 -5.02
C ASN A 21 -16.95 8.88 -5.11
N GLN A 22 -16.26 7.87 -4.61
CA GLN A 22 -14.80 7.77 -4.71
C GLN A 22 -14.41 7.07 -6.02
N SER A 23 -13.50 7.67 -6.78
CA SER A 23 -13.05 7.15 -8.08
C SER A 23 -12.03 6.00 -7.97
N ASN A 24 -11.57 5.69 -6.77
CA ASN A 24 -10.68 4.57 -6.47
C ASN A 24 -11.03 3.96 -5.11
N ALA A 25 -10.65 2.70 -4.93
CA ALA A 25 -10.76 1.97 -3.67
C ALA A 25 -9.40 1.31 -3.37
N VAL A 26 -8.99 1.33 -2.10
CA VAL A 26 -7.73 0.73 -1.64
C VAL A 26 -8.10 -0.33 -0.61
N THR A 27 -7.97 -1.60 -1.02
CA THR A 27 -8.41 -2.76 -0.26
C THR A 27 -7.27 -3.38 0.54
N GLY A 28 -7.58 -4.19 1.55
CA GLY A 28 -6.57 -4.87 2.36
C GLY A 28 -6.08 -4.07 3.56
N GLY A 29 -6.96 -3.27 4.16
CA GLY A 29 -6.78 -2.66 5.47
C GLY A 29 -5.88 -1.42 5.54
N PHE A 30 -5.64 -0.98 6.77
CA PHE A 30 -5.02 0.32 7.07
C PHE A 30 -3.59 0.47 6.54
N LEU A 31 -2.77 -0.59 6.61
CA LEU A 31 -1.38 -0.53 6.11
C LEU A 31 -1.31 -0.25 4.61
N ASN A 32 -2.19 -0.86 3.81
CA ASN A 32 -2.26 -0.60 2.38
C ASN A 32 -2.63 0.86 2.11
N GLN A 33 -3.57 1.43 2.87
CA GLN A 33 -3.89 2.85 2.76
C GLN A 33 -2.70 3.74 3.12
N VAL A 34 -1.91 3.41 4.14
CA VAL A 34 -0.71 4.16 4.47
C VAL A 34 0.30 4.09 3.32
N ILE A 35 0.59 2.90 2.81
CA ILE A 35 1.59 2.68 1.75
C ILE A 35 1.27 3.50 0.50
N VAL A 36 0.03 3.47 0.01
CA VAL A 36 -0.34 4.22 -1.20
C VAL A 36 -0.30 5.73 -0.98
N ASN A 37 -0.50 6.19 0.25
CA ASN A 37 -0.49 7.60 0.60
C ASN A 37 0.90 8.15 0.98
N LEU A 38 1.90 7.31 1.27
CA LEU A 38 3.24 7.77 1.68
C LEU A 38 3.85 8.76 0.67
N SER A 39 3.63 8.53 -0.63
CA SER A 39 4.11 9.42 -1.70
C SER A 39 3.51 10.82 -1.69
N ARG A 40 2.37 11.02 -1.00
CA ARG A 40 1.76 12.34 -0.82
C ARG A 40 2.40 13.14 0.32
N PHE A 41 3.04 12.46 1.27
CA PHE A 41 3.64 13.08 2.45
C PHE A 41 5.16 13.20 2.38
N PHE A 42 5.81 12.38 1.56
CA PHE A 42 7.26 12.35 1.42
C PHE A 42 7.70 12.44 -0.04
N PRO A 43 8.77 13.20 -0.36
CA PRO A 43 9.36 13.21 -1.69
C PRO A 43 9.72 11.81 -2.17
N ARG A 44 9.61 11.57 -3.48
CA ARG A 44 9.92 10.29 -4.11
C ARG A 44 11.34 9.83 -3.77
N GLU A 45 12.30 10.74 -3.83
CA GLU A 45 13.72 10.50 -3.60
C GLU A 45 13.96 9.99 -2.18
N THR A 46 13.21 10.51 -1.21
CA THR A 46 13.25 10.05 0.19
C THR A 46 12.73 8.61 0.29
N LEU A 47 11.59 8.31 -0.33
CA LEU A 47 11.01 6.96 -0.31
C LEU A 47 11.91 5.95 -1.00
N VAL A 48 12.45 6.29 -2.18
CA VAL A 48 13.39 5.44 -2.93
C VAL A 48 14.64 5.18 -2.10
N GLY A 49 15.23 6.21 -1.48
CA GLY A 49 16.41 6.03 -0.63
C GLY A 49 16.16 5.14 0.60
N VAL A 50 14.96 5.19 1.19
CA VAL A 50 14.57 4.26 2.29
C VAL A 50 14.47 2.83 1.76
N VAL A 51 13.82 2.64 0.62
CA VAL A 51 13.67 1.32 -0.02
C VAL A 51 15.05 0.75 -0.37
N GLU A 52 15.92 1.54 -0.99
CA GLU A 52 17.29 1.15 -1.32
C GLU A 52 18.08 0.72 -0.09
N LYS A 53 17.95 1.42 1.04
CA LYS A 53 18.59 1.02 2.30
C LYS A 53 18.08 -0.33 2.81
N VAL A 54 16.76 -0.57 2.75
CA VAL A 54 16.18 -1.86 3.16
C VAL A 54 16.74 -3.00 2.30
N PHE A 55 16.75 -2.84 0.98
CA PHE A 55 17.29 -3.86 0.07
C PHE A 55 18.82 -3.98 0.16
N GLY A 56 19.52 -2.89 0.40
CA GLY A 56 20.98 -2.85 0.60
C GLY A 56 21.41 -3.59 1.86
N SER A 57 20.71 -3.39 2.98
CA SER A 57 20.94 -4.14 4.22
C SER A 57 20.67 -5.64 4.07
N ILE A 58 19.68 -6.03 3.27
CA ILE A 58 19.39 -7.44 2.96
C ILE A 58 20.53 -8.05 2.11
N LYS A 59 21.14 -7.28 1.20
CA LYS A 59 22.26 -7.74 0.37
C LYS A 59 23.55 -7.96 1.17
N GLN A 60 23.76 -7.25 2.27
CA GLN A 60 24.99 -7.35 3.08
C GLN A 60 24.98 -8.51 4.11
N ASN A 61 23.83 -9.14 4.35
CA ASN A 61 23.70 -10.25 5.30
C ASN A 61 23.57 -11.62 4.59
N LYS A 62 24.10 -11.71 3.37
CA LYS A 62 24.15 -12.90 2.52
C LYS A 62 25.52 -12.96 1.83
#